data_AF-A0A2S8BE57-F1
#
_entry.id   AF-A0A2S8BE57-F1
#
_cell.length_a   1.000
_cell.length_b   1.000
_cell.length_c   1.000
_cell.angle_alpha   90.00
_cell.angle_beta   90.00
_cell.angle_gamma   90.00
#
_symmetry.space_group_name_H-M   'P 1'
#
loop_
_entity.id
_entity.type
_entity.pdbx_description
1 polymer ?
#
loop_
_entity_poly.entity_id
_entity_poly.type
_entity_poly.pdbx_seq_one_letter_code
_entity_poly.pdbx_strand_id
1 'polypeptide(L)'
;MTLAELPTAVGRRVTDPRPLAKDVSAEFDQMSGRTVVSALDMTTRELFDLFSVAARLQSGVTATDALHGTIVLTAFFEPSTRTRLSFESAAHRLGAR
;
A
#
# COMPACT_ATOMS: atom_id res chain seq x y z
N MET A 1 6.22 3.27 49.74
CA MET A 1 6.45 4.22 48.64
C MET A 1 5.72 3.67 47.42
N THR A 2 4.46 4.06 47.23
CA THR A 2 3.58 3.57 46.16
C THR A 2 3.83 4.42 44.91
N LEU A 3 4.31 3.80 43.83
CA LEU A 3 4.38 4.44 42.52
C LEU A 3 2.95 4.59 41.99
N ALA A 4 2.53 5.84 41.80
CA ALA A 4 1.32 6.19 41.09
C ALA A 4 1.47 5.82 39.62
N GLU A 5 0.53 5.03 39.10
CA GLU A 5 0.40 4.74 37.67
C GLU A 5 0.06 6.04 36.94
N LEU A 6 1.01 6.52 36.12
CA LEU A 6 0.74 7.57 35.14
C LEU A 6 -0.24 7.01 34.10
N PRO A 7 -1.34 7.72 33.76
CA PRO A 7 -2.23 7.28 32.72
C PRO A 7 -1.46 7.27 31.39
N THR A 8 -1.21 6.06 30.87
CA THR A 8 -0.68 5.89 29.52
C THR A 8 -1.78 6.36 28.58
N ALA A 9 -1.69 7.62 28.13
CA ALA A 9 -2.43 8.06 26.97
C ALA A 9 -1.97 7.19 25.80
N VAL A 10 -2.76 6.16 25.50
CA VAL A 10 -2.58 5.31 24.32
C VAL A 10 -2.92 6.19 23.12
N GLY A 11 -1.95 7.02 22.71
CA GLY A 11 -1.95 7.61 21.39
C GLY A 11 -2.03 6.47 20.38
N ARG A 12 -2.99 6.57 19.47
CA ARG A 12 -3.24 5.59 18.41
C ARG A 12 -1.92 5.15 17.77
N ARG A 13 -1.59 3.85 17.81
CA ARG A 13 -0.36 3.35 17.21
C ARG A 13 -0.42 3.62 15.70
N VAL A 14 0.73 3.86 15.08
CA VAL A 14 0.83 3.92 13.60
C VAL A 14 0.28 2.64 12.95
N THR A 15 0.37 1.52 13.67
CA THR A 15 -0.18 0.22 13.28
C THR A 15 -1.69 0.10 13.43
N ASP A 16 -2.35 1.03 14.12
CA ASP A 16 -3.79 0.97 14.29
C ASP A 16 -4.43 1.45 12.98
N PRO A 17 -5.06 0.55 12.21
CA PRO A 17 -5.63 0.92 10.93
C PRO A 17 -6.66 2.02 11.16
N ARG A 18 -6.63 3.08 10.32
CA ARG A 18 -7.82 3.95 10.23
C ARG A 18 -9.01 3.05 9.88
N PRO A 19 -10.21 3.32 10.41
CA PRO A 19 -11.41 2.68 9.91
C PRO A 19 -11.48 2.94 8.40
N LEU A 20 -11.33 1.88 7.62
CA LEU A 20 -11.21 1.98 6.17
C LEU A 20 -12.58 2.18 5.55
N ALA A 21 -12.65 2.98 4.48
CA ALA A 21 -13.88 3.04 3.70
C ALA A 21 -14.18 1.66 3.12
N LYS A 22 -15.47 1.38 2.91
CA LYS A 22 -15.94 0.09 2.38
C LYS A 22 -15.36 -0.20 0.98
N ASP A 23 -15.09 0.85 0.20
CA ASP A 23 -14.60 0.77 -1.18
C ASP A 23 -13.20 1.39 -1.33
N VAL A 24 -12.20 0.56 -1.70
CA VAL A 24 -10.80 1.00 -1.92
C VAL A 24 -10.67 1.94 -3.11
N SER A 25 -11.46 1.69 -4.16
CA SER A 25 -11.37 2.42 -5.43
C SER A 25 -11.69 3.90 -5.27
N ALA A 26 -12.55 4.26 -4.31
CA ALA A 26 -12.90 5.65 -4.02
C ALA A 26 -11.78 6.42 -3.29
N GLU A 27 -10.87 5.72 -2.60
CA GLU A 27 -9.79 6.34 -1.82
C GLU A 27 -8.60 6.77 -2.70
N PHE A 28 -8.49 6.28 -3.94
CA PHE A 28 -7.32 6.44 -4.81
C PHE A 28 -7.55 7.21 -6.12
N ASP A 29 -8.72 7.81 -6.32
CA ASP A 29 -9.04 8.55 -7.55
C ASP A 29 -7.96 9.62 -7.89
N GLN A 30 -7.36 10.23 -6.86
CA GLN A 30 -6.28 11.24 -6.99
C GLN A 30 -4.89 10.68 -7.33
N MET A 31 -4.70 9.35 -7.39
CA MET A 31 -3.43 8.72 -7.75
C MET A 31 -3.37 8.24 -9.21
N SER A 32 -4.51 8.22 -9.92
CA SER A 32 -4.55 7.84 -11.33
C SER A 32 -3.67 8.78 -12.18
N GLY A 33 -2.84 8.20 -13.05
CA GLY A 33 -1.97 8.94 -13.95
C GLY A 33 -0.74 9.61 -13.30
N ARG A 34 -0.51 9.41 -11.99
CA ARG A 34 0.67 9.98 -11.31
C ARG A 34 1.88 9.04 -11.35
N THR A 35 3.07 9.64 -11.44
CA THR A 35 4.35 8.97 -11.24
C THR A 35 4.82 9.15 -9.80
N VAL A 36 5.30 8.08 -9.17
CA VAL A 36 5.90 8.11 -7.82
C VAL A 36 7.37 7.77 -7.96
N VAL A 37 8.24 8.73 -7.64
CA VAL A 37 9.71 8.56 -7.67
C VAL A 37 10.27 8.49 -6.25
N SER A 38 9.64 9.22 -5.32
CA SER A 38 10.00 9.29 -3.91
C SER A 38 8.78 9.14 -3.01
N ALA A 39 8.98 8.62 -1.80
CA ALA A 39 7.95 8.64 -0.77
C ALA A 39 7.51 10.06 -0.40
N LEU A 40 8.35 11.08 -0.67
CA LEU A 40 8.02 12.49 -0.47
C LEU A 40 7.01 13.05 -1.48
N ASP A 41 6.76 12.32 -2.59
CA ASP A 41 5.73 12.68 -3.57
C ASP A 41 4.32 12.36 -3.08
N MET A 42 4.22 11.72 -1.90
CA MET A 42 2.98 11.30 -1.27
C MET A 42 2.76 12.09 0.02
N THR A 43 1.52 12.56 0.19
CA THR A 43 1.06 13.10 1.46
C THR A 43 0.95 12.00 2.51
N THR A 44 1.01 12.38 3.78
CA THR A 44 0.78 11.46 4.91
C THR A 44 -0.55 10.69 4.76
N ARG A 45 -1.60 11.34 4.23
CA ARG A 45 -2.89 10.70 4.00
C ARG A 45 -2.76 9.55 2.99
N GLU A 46 -2.15 9.82 1.85
CA GLU A 46 -1.99 8.83 0.77
C GLU A 46 -1.10 7.65 1.20
N LEU A 47 -0.07 7.91 2.03
CA LEU A 47 0.74 6.84 2.60
C LEU A 47 -0.09 5.91 3.51
N PHE A 48 -0.94 6.49 4.37
CA PHE A 48 -1.84 5.69 5.19
C PHE A 48 -2.86 4.92 4.36
N ASP A 49 -3.36 5.50 3.27
CA ASP A 49 -4.28 4.80 2.35
C ASP A 49 -3.54 3.64 1.65
N LEU A 50 -2.30 3.85 1.21
CA LEU A 50 -1.45 2.80 0.61
C LEU A 50 -1.24 1.63 1.57
N PHE A 51 -0.89 1.90 2.83
CA PHE A 51 -0.72 0.85 3.85
C PHE A 51 -2.02 0.11 4.15
N SER A 52 -3.15 0.81 4.07
CA SER A 52 -4.46 0.22 4.28
C SER A 52 -4.82 -0.78 3.18
N VAL A 53 -4.54 -0.44 1.92
CA VAL A 53 -4.69 -1.36 0.79
C VAL A 53 -3.75 -2.56 0.93
N ALA A 54 -2.48 -2.32 1.28
CA ALA A 54 -1.52 -3.39 1.51
C ALA A 54 -2.00 -4.38 2.58
N ALA A 55 -2.57 -3.89 3.69
CA ALA A 55 -3.14 -4.73 4.75
C ALA A 55 -4.32 -5.57 4.26
N ARG A 56 -5.22 -5.01 3.42
CA ARG A 56 -6.33 -5.75 2.82
C ARG A 56 -5.86 -6.86 1.87
N LEU A 57 -4.88 -6.56 1.02
CA LEU A 57 -4.29 -7.57 0.12
C LEU A 57 -3.61 -8.67 0.93
N GLN A 58 -2.92 -8.31 2.02
CA GLN A 58 -2.30 -9.28 2.92
C GLN A 58 -3.34 -10.15 3.66
N SER A 59 -4.52 -9.59 4.00
CA SER A 59 -5.60 -10.34 4.66
C SER A 59 -6.37 -11.27 3.71
N GLY A 60 -5.93 -11.41 2.45
CA GLY A 60 -6.54 -12.31 1.48
C GLY A 60 -7.65 -11.69 0.64
N VAL A 61 -7.86 -10.36 0.70
CA VAL A 61 -8.74 -9.69 -0.27
C VAL A 61 -8.09 -9.77 -1.64
N THR A 62 -8.77 -10.42 -2.59
CA THR A 62 -8.31 -10.56 -3.96
C THR A 62 -8.65 -9.32 -4.77
N ALA A 63 -7.64 -8.58 -5.21
CA ALA A 63 -7.75 -7.57 -6.28
C ALA A 63 -7.44 -8.21 -7.64
N THR A 64 -7.96 -9.41 -7.88
CA THR A 64 -7.79 -10.13 -9.14
C THR A 64 -8.28 -9.25 -10.29
N ASP A 65 -7.48 -9.19 -11.36
CA ASP A 65 -7.81 -8.51 -12.62
C ASP A 65 -7.89 -6.98 -12.60
N ALA A 66 -7.45 -6.32 -11.53
CA ALA A 66 -7.43 -4.85 -11.48
C ALA A 66 -6.59 -4.19 -12.60
N LEU A 67 -5.61 -4.91 -13.15
CA LEU A 67 -4.76 -4.48 -14.27
C LEU A 67 -4.98 -5.32 -15.54
N HIS A 68 -6.13 -6.00 -15.68
CA HIS A 68 -6.43 -6.81 -16.84
C HIS A 68 -6.29 -6.02 -18.15
N GLY A 69 -5.57 -6.58 -19.12
CA GLY A 69 -5.32 -5.93 -20.42
C GLY A 69 -4.27 -4.81 -20.37
N THR A 70 -3.66 -4.54 -19.21
CA THR A 70 -2.57 -3.57 -19.08
C THR A 70 -1.23 -4.25 -19.30
N ILE A 71 -0.30 -3.56 -19.99
CA ILE A 71 1.09 -3.99 -20.16
C ILE A 71 1.95 -3.28 -19.12
N VAL A 72 2.74 -4.03 -18.34
CA VAL A 72 3.67 -3.50 -17.33
C VAL A 72 5.11 -3.81 -17.72
N LEU A 73 5.90 -2.76 -17.94
CA LEU A 73 7.34 -2.88 -18.25
C LEU A 73 8.18 -2.80 -16.97
N THR A 74 9.05 -3.79 -16.73
CA THR A 74 10.02 -3.80 -15.62
C THR A 74 11.44 -3.48 -16.11
N ALA A 75 11.84 -2.21 -16.07
CA ALA A 75 13.18 -1.78 -16.47
C ALA A 75 14.18 -1.80 -15.28
N PHE A 76 15.07 -2.80 -15.25
CA PHE A 76 16.12 -2.95 -14.25
C PHE A 76 17.51 -2.91 -14.90
N PHE A 77 18.22 -1.79 -14.75
CA PHE A 77 19.56 -1.58 -15.33
C PHE A 77 20.68 -2.25 -14.52
N GLU A 78 20.39 -2.65 -13.28
CA GLU A 78 21.28 -3.39 -12.40
C GLU A 78 20.58 -4.67 -11.90
N PRO A 79 21.33 -5.75 -11.60
CA PRO A 79 20.74 -6.98 -11.07
C PRO A 79 20.06 -6.78 -9.70
N SER A 80 18.77 -7.09 -9.60
CA SER A 80 18.04 -7.13 -8.33
C SER A 80 16.91 -8.17 -8.35
N THR A 81 17.13 -9.31 -7.68
CA THR A 81 16.17 -10.43 -7.67
C THR A 81 14.90 -10.09 -6.90
N ARG A 82 15.04 -9.58 -5.67
CA ARG A 82 13.89 -9.36 -4.78
C ARG A 82 12.96 -8.27 -5.32
N THR A 83 13.52 -7.17 -5.78
CA THR A 83 12.73 -6.06 -6.31
C THR A 83 12.07 -6.48 -7.62
N ARG A 84 12.82 -7.03 -8.58
CA ARG A 84 12.24 -7.46 -9.86
C ARG A 84 11.09 -8.46 -9.69
N LEU A 85 11.33 -9.54 -8.94
CA LEU A 85 10.30 -10.56 -8.71
C LEU A 85 9.09 -10.00 -7.96
N SER A 86 9.28 -9.04 -7.04
CA SER A 86 8.15 -8.41 -6.34
C SER A 86 7.23 -7.63 -7.29
N PHE A 87 7.80 -6.86 -8.23
CA PHE A 87 7.02 -6.10 -9.22
C PHE A 87 6.36 -7.02 -10.25
N GLU A 88 7.10 -7.99 -10.79
CA GLU A 88 6.56 -8.96 -11.76
C GLU A 88 5.43 -9.81 -11.15
N SER A 89 5.61 -10.29 -9.92
CA SER A 89 4.59 -11.06 -9.20
C SER A 89 3.35 -10.22 -8.91
N ALA A 90 3.52 -8.94 -8.51
CA ALA A 90 2.39 -8.04 -8.29
C ALA A 90 1.60 -7.78 -9.58
N ALA A 91 2.28 -7.45 -10.68
CA ALA A 91 1.65 -7.24 -11.98
C ALA A 91 0.87 -8.47 -12.45
N HIS A 92 1.51 -9.66 -12.39
CA HIS A 92 0.88 -10.92 -12.77
C HIS A 92 -0.36 -11.24 -11.91
N ARG A 93 -0.28 -11.05 -10.59
CA ARG A 93 -1.42 -11.29 -9.67
C ARG A 93 -2.62 -10.36 -9.94
N LEU A 94 -2.36 -9.18 -10.49
CA LEU A 94 -3.39 -8.19 -10.85
C LEU A 94 -3.89 -8.37 -12.29
N GLY A 95 -3.41 -9.38 -13.03
CA GLY A 95 -3.87 -9.68 -14.39
C GLY A 95 -3.18 -8.90 -15.51
N ALA A 96 -2.10 -8.16 -15.20
CA ALA A 96 -1.29 -7.49 -16.20
C ALA A 96 -0.40 -8.48 -16.98
N ARG A 97 0.09 -8.04 -18.14
CA ARG A 97 1.07 -8.74 -18.96
C ARG A 97 2.42 -8.04 -18.99
#